data_AF-A0A817EFJ5-F1
#
_entry.id   AF-A0A817EFJ5-F1
#
_cell.length_a   1.000
_cell.length_b   1.000
_cell.length_c   1.000
_cell.angle_alpha   90.00
_cell.angle_beta   90.00
_cell.angle_gamma   90.00
#
_symmetry.space_group_name_H-M   'P 1'
#
loop_
_entity.id
_entity.type
_entity.pdbx_description
1 polymer ?
#
loop_
_entity_poly.entity_id
_entity_poly.type
_entity_poly.pdbx_seq_one_letter_code
_entity_poly.pdbx_strand_id
1 'polypeptide(L)'
;MSQLHAFIFYISTEIEINDSIDRLSDNDIQQTFTNIGYYRIACAVNYYRKSKAICHIFSLPFIFDRLIKICSHFPAVIYEHVTELTILDDILFNYEFIVRIRKAFPSLDDLTIIILQPPSDEFGQDELRENQSSAIMKYLHLSGLTTLYRSDDYLRENFTRDTT
;
A
#
# COMPACT_ATOMS: atom_id res chain seq x y z
N MET A 1 31.48 17.01 18.73
CA MET A 1 30.99 15.78 18.09
C MET A 1 29.80 16.17 17.23
N SER A 2 29.93 16.12 15.91
CA SER A 2 28.78 16.38 15.02
C SER A 2 27.77 15.25 15.20
N GLN A 3 26.64 15.53 15.82
CA GLN A 3 25.50 14.62 15.76
C GLN A 3 25.08 14.57 14.29
N LEU A 4 25.43 13.48 13.60
CA LEU A 4 24.87 13.21 12.29
C LEU A 4 23.35 13.17 12.47
N HIS A 5 22.66 14.10 11.80
CA HIS A 5 21.21 14.08 11.71
C HIS A 5 20.78 12.70 11.22
N ALA A 6 19.73 12.15 11.82
CA ALA A 6 19.11 10.93 11.34
C ALA A 6 18.86 11.08 9.84
N PHE A 7 19.44 10.19 9.03
CA PHE A 7 19.24 10.22 7.59
C PHE A 7 17.85 9.67 7.31
N ILE A 8 16.92 10.55 6.93
CA ILE A 8 15.54 10.20 6.59
C ILE A 8 15.45 10.12 5.08
N PHE A 9 14.92 9.01 4.57
CA PHE A 9 14.82 8.79 3.14
C PHE A 9 13.61 7.94 2.77
N TYR A 10 13.17 8.13 1.54
CA TYR A 10 12.25 7.26 0.84
C TYR A 10 12.81 7.08 -0.58
N ILE A 11 13.14 5.85 -0.93
CA ILE A 11 13.66 5.45 -2.22
C ILE A 11 12.64 4.51 -2.84
N SER A 12 12.24 4.78 -4.09
CA SER A 12 11.52 3.81 -4.90
C SER A 12 12.25 3.58 -6.22
N THR A 13 12.32 2.33 -6.65
CA THR A 13 12.92 1.95 -7.94
C THR A 13 12.06 0.91 -8.62
N GLU A 14 11.83 1.08 -9.92
CA GLU A 14 11.26 0.05 -10.78
C GLU A 14 12.36 -0.96 -11.12
N ILE A 15 12.03 -2.25 -11.05
CA ILE A 15 12.90 -3.37 -11.30
C ILE A 15 12.28 -4.16 -12.45
N GLU A 16 13.07 -4.42 -13.49
CA GLU A 16 12.72 -5.38 -14.52
C GLU A 16 13.21 -6.77 -14.10
N ILE A 17 12.27 -7.70 -13.99
CA ILE A 17 12.52 -9.09 -13.64
C ILE A 17 12.67 -9.86 -14.94
N ASN A 18 13.91 -10.13 -15.30
CA ASN A 18 14.23 -11.12 -16.33
C ASN A 18 13.82 -12.51 -15.80
N ASP A 19 13.55 -13.49 -16.68
CA ASP A 19 13.05 -14.84 -16.36
C ASP A 19 13.91 -15.69 -15.37
N SER A 20 14.97 -15.10 -14.78
CA SER A 20 15.72 -15.66 -13.65
C SER A 20 14.96 -15.51 -12.33
N ILE A 21 14.78 -16.65 -11.63
CA ILE A 21 13.82 -16.89 -10.54
C ILE A 21 14.18 -16.24 -9.19
N ASP A 22 15.21 -15.40 -9.10
CA ASP A 22 15.63 -14.81 -7.82
C ASP A 22 14.87 -13.51 -7.54
N ARG A 23 13.62 -13.67 -7.11
CA ARG A 23 12.78 -12.58 -6.60
C ARG A 23 13.38 -12.06 -5.29
N LEU A 24 13.79 -10.79 -5.28
CA LEU A 24 14.25 -10.09 -4.07
C LEU A 24 13.14 -10.06 -3.01
N SER A 25 13.41 -10.56 -1.82
CA SER A 25 12.50 -10.43 -0.68
C SER A 25 12.75 -9.12 0.07
N ASP A 26 11.72 -8.65 0.78
CA ASP A 26 11.85 -7.52 1.71
C ASP A 26 12.99 -7.77 2.72
N ASN A 27 13.14 -9.00 3.19
CA ASN A 27 14.20 -9.35 4.13
C ASN A 27 15.61 -9.17 3.53
N ASP A 28 15.82 -9.54 2.26
CA ASP A 28 17.13 -9.39 1.60
C ASP A 28 17.53 -7.90 1.49
N ILE A 29 16.55 -7.05 1.17
CA ILE A 29 16.74 -5.60 1.11
C ILE A 29 17.03 -5.06 2.51
N GLN A 30 16.23 -5.41 3.51
CA GLN A 30 16.40 -4.94 4.87
C GLN A 30 17.77 -5.32 5.46
N GLN A 31 18.25 -6.53 5.19
CA GLN A 31 19.56 -7.00 5.64
C GLN A 31 20.70 -6.16 5.06
N THR A 32 20.58 -5.70 3.81
CA THR A 32 21.60 -4.83 3.18
C THR A 32 21.84 -3.55 3.99
N PHE A 33 20.76 -2.90 4.44
CA PHE A 33 20.87 -1.67 5.24
C PHE A 33 21.23 -1.92 6.70
N THR A 34 20.76 -3.04 7.25
CA THR A 34 21.10 -3.44 8.62
C THR A 34 22.60 -3.72 8.73
N ASN A 35 23.19 -4.37 7.73
CA ASN A 35 24.63 -4.69 7.69
C ASN A 35 25.54 -3.44 7.64
N ILE A 36 25.04 -2.31 7.13
CA ILE A 36 25.77 -1.03 7.14
C ILE A 36 25.47 -0.17 8.38
N GLY A 37 24.79 -0.73 9.39
CA GLY A 37 24.50 -0.07 10.67
C GLY A 37 23.21 0.77 10.69
N TYR A 38 22.37 0.67 9.66
CA TYR A 38 21.12 1.42 9.59
C TYR A 38 19.92 0.53 9.94
N TYR A 39 19.44 0.64 11.18
CA TYR A 39 18.45 -0.27 11.78
C TYR A 39 17.00 0.26 11.72
N ARG A 40 16.80 1.54 11.40
CA ARG A 40 15.47 2.16 11.33
C ARG A 40 14.94 2.16 9.92
N ILE A 41 14.77 0.98 9.33
CA ILE A 41 14.38 0.83 7.95
C ILE A 41 13.26 -0.18 7.77
N ALA A 42 12.35 0.15 6.86
CA ALA A 42 11.37 -0.75 6.32
C ALA A 42 11.46 -0.75 4.79
N CYS A 43 10.95 -1.81 4.19
CA CYS A 43 10.96 -2.00 2.75
C CYS A 43 9.73 -2.79 2.33
N ALA A 44 9.37 -2.63 1.06
CA ALA A 44 8.27 -3.35 0.43
C ALA A 44 8.63 -3.59 -1.04
N VAL A 45 8.51 -4.83 -1.51
CA VAL A 45 8.65 -5.18 -2.93
C VAL A 45 7.30 -5.52 -3.52
N ASN A 46 6.96 -4.80 -4.57
CA ASN A 46 5.64 -4.78 -5.16
C ASN A 46 5.75 -5.31 -6.58
N TYR A 47 5.43 -6.60 -6.76
CA TYR A 47 5.44 -7.25 -8.06
C TYR A 47 4.18 -6.86 -8.82
N TYR A 48 4.31 -6.29 -10.02
CA TYR A 48 3.18 -5.96 -10.88
C TYR A 48 3.51 -6.24 -12.32
N ARG A 49 2.63 -6.98 -13.01
CA ARG A 49 2.91 -7.54 -14.36
C ARG A 49 4.09 -8.52 -14.32
N LYS A 50 4.01 -9.58 -15.12
CA LYS A 50 4.87 -10.78 -15.02
C LYS A 50 6.39 -10.53 -14.86
N SER A 51 6.91 -9.39 -15.33
CA SER A 51 8.33 -9.03 -15.34
C SER A 51 8.67 -7.67 -14.70
N LYS A 52 7.78 -7.06 -13.90
CA LYS A 52 8.06 -5.76 -13.27
C LYS A 52 7.79 -5.80 -11.77
N ALA A 53 8.62 -5.08 -11.02
CA ALA A 53 8.37 -4.79 -9.62
C ALA A 53 8.76 -3.35 -9.29
N ILE A 54 8.22 -2.80 -8.21
CA ILE A 54 8.78 -1.62 -7.56
C ILE A 54 9.29 -2.05 -6.19
N CYS A 55 10.52 -1.68 -5.88
CA CYS A 55 11.06 -1.78 -4.53
C CYS A 55 10.97 -0.41 -3.85
N HIS A 56 10.36 -0.39 -2.67
CA HIS A 56 10.32 0.76 -1.76
C HIS A 56 11.24 0.51 -0.59
N ILE A 57 12.00 1.52 -0.22
CA ILE A 57 12.92 1.49 0.92
C ILE A 57 12.79 2.82 1.66
N PHE A 58 12.54 2.77 2.96
CA PHE A 58 12.29 3.99 3.71
C PHE A 58 12.71 3.91 5.18
N SER A 59 13.08 5.07 5.71
CA SER A 59 13.43 5.25 7.12
C SER A 59 12.19 5.25 8.02
N LEU A 60 12.34 4.75 9.25
CA LEU A 60 11.31 4.76 10.29
C LEU A 60 11.57 5.82 11.40
N PRO A 61 10.54 6.52 11.90
CA PRO A 61 9.17 6.54 11.39
C PRO A 61 9.11 7.18 9.99
N PHE A 62 8.12 6.78 9.18
CA PHE A 62 7.95 7.34 7.85
C PHE A 62 7.33 8.73 7.96
N ILE A 63 8.08 9.77 7.60
CA ILE A 63 7.66 11.17 7.75
C ILE A 63 7.33 11.88 6.42
N PHE A 64 7.19 11.14 5.33
CA PHE A 64 6.79 11.71 4.04
C PHE A 64 5.27 11.75 3.90
N ASP A 65 4.80 12.71 3.11
CA ASP A 65 3.39 12.98 2.83
C ASP A 65 2.79 12.05 1.78
N ARG A 66 3.63 11.49 0.89
CA ARG A 66 3.16 10.68 -0.24
C ARG A 66 3.77 9.29 -0.23
N LEU A 67 2.93 8.29 -0.49
CA LEU A 67 3.35 6.91 -0.75
C LEU A 67 2.66 6.39 -2.01
N ILE A 68 3.43 6.18 -3.07
CA ILE A 68 2.87 5.96 -4.42
C ILE A 68 3.28 4.58 -4.95
N LYS A 69 2.34 3.88 -5.59
CA LYS A 69 2.52 2.55 -6.21
C LYS A 69 3.01 1.49 -5.23
N ILE A 70 2.31 1.39 -4.10
CA ILE A 70 2.47 0.28 -3.14
C ILE A 70 1.31 -0.70 -3.30
N CYS A 71 1.46 -1.96 -2.89
CA CYS A 71 0.44 -3.00 -2.93
C CYS A 71 -0.14 -3.21 -1.54
N SER A 72 -1.24 -3.93 -1.44
CA SER A 72 -1.95 -4.27 -0.20
C SER A 72 -1.11 -4.99 0.86
N HIS A 73 0.03 -5.55 0.48
CA HIS A 73 0.95 -6.28 1.37
C HIS A 73 2.00 -5.39 2.06
N PHE A 74 1.85 -4.06 2.05
CA PHE A 74 2.78 -3.14 2.70
C PHE A 74 3.08 -3.50 4.17
N PRO A 75 4.29 -3.20 4.69
CA PRO A 75 4.66 -3.51 6.07
C PRO A 75 3.66 -3.01 7.10
N ALA A 76 3.50 -3.75 8.21
CA ALA A 76 2.64 -3.38 9.33
C ALA A 76 3.24 -2.22 10.15
N VAL A 77 3.34 -1.06 9.50
CA VAL A 77 3.89 0.20 10.01
C VAL A 77 2.77 1.24 10.00
N ILE A 78 2.83 2.19 10.95
CA ILE A 78 1.95 3.36 10.95
C ILE A 78 2.65 4.47 10.16
N TYR A 79 2.01 4.89 9.07
CA TYR A 79 2.43 5.96 8.18
C TYR A 79 1.68 7.24 8.57
N GLU A 80 1.99 7.77 9.75
CA GLU A 80 1.25 8.88 10.38
C GLU A 80 1.22 10.15 9.54
N HIS A 81 2.25 10.38 8.71
CA HIS A 81 2.41 11.58 7.91
C HIS A 81 1.87 11.45 6.48
N VAL A 82 1.49 10.25 6.04
CA VAL A 82 1.01 10.03 4.67
C VAL A 82 -0.41 10.55 4.52
N THR A 83 -0.56 11.55 3.66
CA THR A 83 -1.84 12.13 3.27
C THR A 83 -2.25 11.69 1.88
N GLU A 84 -1.32 11.35 0.99
CA GLU A 84 -1.59 10.85 -0.37
C GLU A 84 -1.07 9.41 -0.55
N LEU A 85 -1.98 8.48 -0.85
CA LEU A 85 -1.67 7.06 -1.04
C LEU A 85 -2.14 6.58 -2.42
N THR A 86 -1.24 5.96 -3.18
CA THR A 86 -1.59 5.21 -4.40
C THR A 86 -1.30 3.73 -4.22
N ILE A 87 -2.37 2.93 -4.23
CA ILE A 87 -2.30 1.48 -4.17
C ILE A 87 -2.41 0.90 -5.57
N LEU A 88 -1.49 0.00 -5.89
CA LEU A 88 -1.42 -0.74 -7.13
C LEU A 88 -1.42 -2.23 -6.79
N ASP A 89 -2.47 -2.93 -7.19
CA ASP A 89 -2.65 -4.34 -6.83
C ASP A 89 -3.33 -5.16 -7.94
N ASP A 90 -3.24 -6.49 -7.86
CA ASP A 90 -3.97 -7.45 -8.69
C ASP A 90 -5.07 -8.20 -7.92
N ILE A 91 -5.22 -7.93 -6.62
CA ILE A 91 -6.20 -8.60 -5.74
C ILE A 91 -7.48 -7.76 -5.54
N LEU A 92 -8.63 -8.44 -5.41
CA LEU A 92 -9.90 -7.85 -4.99
C LEU A 92 -9.87 -7.47 -3.50
N PHE A 93 -10.25 -6.23 -3.20
CA PHE A 93 -10.18 -5.70 -1.84
C PHE A 93 -11.39 -6.16 -1.00
N ASN A 94 -11.12 -6.68 0.18
CA ASN A 94 -12.13 -7.07 1.16
C ASN A 94 -12.15 -6.10 2.36
N TYR A 95 -13.06 -6.32 3.31
CA TYR A 95 -13.17 -5.48 4.51
C TYR A 95 -11.87 -5.41 5.32
N GLU A 96 -11.13 -6.52 5.42
CA GLU A 96 -9.86 -6.55 6.16
C GLU A 96 -8.82 -5.62 5.56
N PHE A 97 -8.77 -5.51 4.23
CA PHE A 97 -7.93 -4.55 3.55
C PHE A 97 -8.27 -3.11 3.95
N ILE A 98 -9.56 -2.75 3.97
CA ILE A 98 -10.01 -1.41 4.35
C ILE A 98 -9.62 -1.09 5.79
N VAL A 99 -9.79 -2.04 6.71
CA VAL A 99 -9.36 -1.91 8.12
C VAL A 99 -7.86 -1.70 8.20
N ARG A 100 -7.07 -2.43 7.39
CA ARG A 100 -5.61 -2.32 7.36
C ARG A 100 -5.17 -0.94 6.88
N ILE A 101 -5.76 -0.40 5.80
CA ILE A 101 -5.47 0.96 5.34
C ILE A 101 -5.74 1.97 6.46
N ARG A 102 -6.86 1.84 7.16
CA ARG A 102 -7.26 2.82 8.17
C ARG A 102 -6.29 2.87 9.33
N LYS A 103 -5.82 1.70 9.76
CA LYS A 103 -4.85 1.57 10.85
C LYS A 103 -3.46 2.05 10.45
N ALA A 104 -3.08 1.78 9.21
CA ALA A 104 -1.75 2.13 8.71
C ALA A 104 -1.64 3.61 8.32
N PHE A 105 -2.71 4.23 7.80
CA PHE A 105 -2.71 5.59 7.25
C PHE A 105 -3.77 6.45 7.95
N PRO A 106 -3.53 6.87 9.20
CA PRO A 106 -4.53 7.59 9.99
C PRO A 106 -4.84 8.99 9.45
N SER A 107 -3.88 9.64 8.78
CA SER A 107 -3.97 11.00 8.25
C SER A 107 -4.27 11.05 6.75
N LEU A 108 -4.86 9.98 6.21
CA LEU A 108 -5.04 9.85 4.76
C LEU A 108 -6.13 10.80 4.24
N ASP A 109 -5.73 11.67 3.31
CA ASP A 109 -6.59 12.66 2.67
C ASP A 109 -7.00 12.22 1.25
N ASP A 110 -6.09 11.61 0.51
CA ASP A 110 -6.28 11.19 -0.88
C ASP A 110 -5.86 9.73 -1.07
N LEU A 111 -6.82 8.89 -1.49
CA LEU A 111 -6.61 7.48 -1.80
C LEU A 111 -6.87 7.22 -3.28
N THR A 112 -5.85 6.77 -3.99
CA THR A 112 -5.97 6.22 -5.34
C THR A 112 -5.75 4.72 -5.31
N ILE A 113 -6.71 3.95 -5.84
CA ILE A 113 -6.62 2.51 -5.98
C ILE A 113 -6.63 2.15 -7.46
N ILE A 114 -5.63 1.38 -7.88
CA ILE A 114 -5.43 0.94 -9.26
C ILE A 114 -5.37 -0.59 -9.27
N ILE A 115 -6.36 -1.23 -9.89
CA ILE A 115 -6.41 -2.68 -10.06
C ILE A 115 -5.85 -3.04 -11.44
N LEU A 116 -4.81 -3.88 -11.48
CA LEU A 116 -4.06 -4.16 -12.70
C LEU A 116 -4.60 -5.29 -13.58
N GLN A 117 -5.41 -6.18 -13.01
CA GLN A 117 -6.10 -7.23 -13.76
C GLN A 117 -7.57 -7.28 -13.36
N PRO A 118 -8.51 -7.37 -14.32
CA PRO A 118 -9.82 -7.89 -13.99
C PRO A 118 -9.63 -9.35 -13.55
N PRO A 119 -10.35 -9.85 -12.54
CA PRO A 119 -10.38 -11.29 -12.30
C PRO A 119 -10.78 -11.95 -13.63
N SER A 120 -10.00 -12.94 -14.08
CA SER A 120 -10.49 -13.89 -15.07
C SER A 120 -11.85 -14.36 -14.60
N ASP A 121 -12.83 -14.47 -15.51
CA ASP A 121 -14.28 -14.63 -15.30
C ASP A 121 -14.74 -15.83 -14.40
N GLU A 122 -13.89 -16.40 -13.56
CA GLU A 122 -14.10 -17.58 -12.73
C GLU A 122 -14.30 -17.30 -11.23
N PHE A 123 -14.05 -16.08 -10.74
CA PHE A 123 -14.45 -15.73 -9.36
C PHE A 123 -15.93 -15.36 -9.32
N GLY A 124 -16.74 -16.36 -8.97
CA GLY A 124 -18.18 -16.27 -8.79
C GLY A 124 -18.57 -15.02 -8.01
N GLN A 125 -19.54 -14.29 -8.57
CA GLN A 125 -20.09 -13.06 -8.01
C GLN A 125 -20.82 -13.26 -6.66
N ASP A 126 -20.91 -14.51 -6.18
CA ASP A 126 -21.71 -14.90 -5.02
C ASP A 126 -20.94 -14.93 -3.69
N GLU A 127 -19.60 -15.09 -3.67
CA GLU A 127 -18.87 -15.23 -2.40
C GLU A 127 -18.58 -13.91 -1.67
N LEU A 128 -18.67 -12.76 -2.35
CA LEU A 128 -18.39 -11.45 -1.74
C LEU A 128 -19.60 -10.84 -1.02
N ARG A 129 -20.81 -11.39 -1.19
CA ARG A 129 -22.05 -10.76 -0.71
C ARG A 129 -22.56 -11.25 0.64
N GLU A 130 -22.20 -12.44 1.11
CA GLU A 130 -23.05 -13.10 2.12
C GLU A 130 -22.66 -12.97 3.60
N ASN A 131 -21.58 -12.29 4.01
CA ASN A 131 -21.30 -12.27 5.47
C ASN A 131 -20.58 -11.05 6.06
N GLN A 132 -20.50 -9.92 5.35
CA GLN A 132 -19.87 -8.73 5.93
C GLN A 132 -20.93 -7.81 6.52
N SER A 133 -21.09 -7.93 7.83
CA SER A 133 -21.81 -6.95 8.67
C SER A 133 -21.41 -5.54 8.25
N SER A 134 -22.39 -4.82 7.73
CA SER A 134 -22.34 -3.49 7.14
C SER A 134 -22.05 -2.41 8.20
N ALA A 135 -20.83 -2.40 8.73
CA ALA A 135 -20.29 -1.26 9.46
C ALA A 135 -19.63 -0.31 8.44
N ILE A 136 -20.40 0.67 7.96
CA ILE A 136 -19.89 1.76 7.11
C ILE A 136 -18.70 2.41 7.84
N MET A 137 -17.50 2.24 7.30
CA MET A 137 -16.30 2.82 7.89
C MET A 137 -16.09 4.24 7.39
N LYS A 138 -16.39 5.20 8.26
CA LYS A 138 -16.10 6.62 8.02
C LYS A 138 -14.60 6.88 8.15
N TYR A 139 -13.96 7.31 7.06
CA TYR A 139 -12.63 7.92 7.13
C TYR A 139 -12.78 9.39 7.47
N LEU A 140 -12.11 9.82 8.55
CA LEU A 140 -12.29 11.16 9.08
C LEU A 140 -11.72 12.25 8.16
N HIS A 141 -10.63 11.94 7.46
CA HIS A 141 -9.86 12.92 6.67
C HIS A 141 -9.92 12.68 5.15
N LEU A 142 -10.47 11.54 4.71
CA LEU A 142 -10.45 11.17 3.30
C LEU A 142 -11.33 12.12 2.49
N SER A 143 -10.67 13.02 1.77
CA SER A 143 -11.27 14.03 0.92
C SER A 143 -11.33 13.58 -0.54
N GLY A 144 -10.42 12.71 -0.99
CA GLY A 144 -10.39 12.16 -2.34
C GLY A 144 -10.31 10.63 -2.40
N LEU A 145 -11.17 10.03 -3.22
CA LEU A 145 -11.12 8.60 -3.56
C LEU A 145 -11.17 8.45 -5.07
N THR A 146 -10.12 7.89 -5.66
CA THR A 146 -10.04 7.56 -7.08
C THR A 146 -9.86 6.06 -7.27
N THR A 147 -10.74 5.43 -8.04
CA THR A 147 -10.63 4.01 -8.41
C THR A 147 -10.45 3.89 -9.92
N LEU A 148 -9.37 3.27 -10.38
CA LEU A 148 -9.12 3.01 -11.79
C LEU A 148 -9.28 1.51 -12.09
N TYR A 149 -10.03 1.22 -13.17
CA TYR A 149 -10.40 -0.13 -13.65
C TYR A 149 -11.33 -0.89 -12.66
N ARG A 150 -12.65 -0.82 -12.96
CA ARG A 150 -13.83 -1.21 -12.14
C ARG A 150 -14.20 -0.18 -11.06
N SER A 151 -15.42 0.36 -11.14
CA SER A 151 -16.05 1.00 -9.98
C SER A 151 -16.50 -0.11 -9.07
N ASP A 152 -15.70 -0.43 -8.06
CA ASP A 152 -16.22 -1.26 -7.00
C ASP A 152 -17.12 -0.37 -6.15
N ASP A 153 -18.43 -0.47 -6.35
CA ASP A 153 -19.43 0.23 -5.54
C ASP A 153 -19.19 -0.09 -4.05
N TYR A 154 -18.67 -1.27 -3.74
CA TYR A 154 -18.20 -1.67 -2.41
C TYR A 154 -17.12 -0.74 -1.85
N LEU A 155 -16.10 -0.36 -2.62
CA LEU A 155 -15.07 0.57 -2.16
C LEU A 155 -15.68 1.95 -1.92
N ARG A 156 -16.57 2.41 -2.81
CA ARG A 156 -17.23 3.72 -2.64
C ARG A 156 -18.15 3.75 -1.42
N GLU A 157 -18.87 2.68 -1.15
CA GLU A 157 -19.76 2.53 0.01
C GLU A 157 -18.96 2.48 1.32
N ASN A 158 -17.84 1.77 1.34
CA ASN A 158 -17.01 1.58 2.54
C ASN A 158 -15.99 2.70 2.78
N PHE A 159 -15.67 3.51 1.77
CA PHE A 159 -14.90 4.75 1.89
C PHE A 159 -15.83 5.95 1.66
N THR A 160 -16.89 6.06 2.46
CA THR A 160 -17.77 7.23 2.42
C THR A 160 -17.23 8.35 3.31
N ARG A 161 -17.26 9.58 2.77
CA ARG A 161 -16.88 10.81 3.47
C ARG A 161 -17.74 11.00 4.72
N ASP A 162 -17.14 11.42 5.82
CA ASP A 162 -17.90 12.04 6.91
C ASP A 162 -18.31 13.45 6.45
N THR A 163 -19.53 13.60 5.95
CA THR A 163 -20.12 14.94 5.76
C THR A 163 -20.61 15.44 7.12
N THR A 164 -19.73 16.11 7.86
CA THR A 164 -20.13 17.08 8.89
C THR A 164 -20.40 18.44 8.28
#